data_AF-A0A3B8NEV6-F1
#
_entry.id   AF-A0A3B8NEV6-F1
#
_cell.length_a   1.000
_cell.length_b   1.000
_cell.length_c   1.000
_cell.angle_alpha   90.00
_cell.angle_beta   90.00
_cell.angle_gamma   90.00
#
_symmetry.space_group_name_H-M   'P 1'
#
loop_
_entity.id
_entity.type
_entity.pdbx_description
1 polymer ?
#
loop_
_entity_poly.entity_id
_entity_poly.type
_entity_poly.pdbx_seq_one_letter_code
_entity_poly.pdbx_strand_id
1 'polypeptide(L)' 'MELRDQKVTFFVRSLARGKHSLSYRMRAETPGKFSADPSRAEAMYAPELKANSDEIKIQITD' A
#
# COMPACT_ATOMS: atom_id res chain seq x y z
N MET A 1 -5.96 -2.69 10.58
CA MET A 1 -5.98 -2.80 9.11
C MET A 1 -7.35 -2.38 8.66
N GLU A 2 -7.42 -1.47 7.72
CA GLU A 2 -8.67 -0.96 7.15
C GLU A 2 -8.72 -1.36 5.68
N LEU A 3 -9.65 -2.26 5.36
CA LEU A 3 -9.91 -2.74 4.01
C LEU A 3 -10.95 -1.84 3.36
N ARG A 4 -10.57 -1.15 2.28
CA ARG A 4 -11.50 -0.38 1.45
C ARG A 4 -11.41 -0.92 0.02
N ASP A 5 -12.44 -0.64 -0.75
CA ASP A 5 -12.53 -1.12 -2.14
C ASP A 5 -11.33 -0.67 -2.99
N GLN A 6 -10.87 0.56 -2.81
CA GLN A 6 -9.80 1.15 -3.63
C GLN A 6 -8.40 1.06 -2.99
N LYS A 7 -8.32 0.83 -1.67
CA LYS A 7 -7.04 0.83 -0.95
C LYS A 7 -7.10 0.08 0.37
N VAL A 8 -5.95 -0.37 0.83
CA VAL A 8 -5.77 -0.92 2.18
C VAL A 8 -4.93 0.04 3.00
N THR A 9 -5.45 0.44 4.17
CA THR A 9 -4.75 1.36 5.08
C THR A 9 -4.28 0.64 6.34
N PHE A 10 -3.05 0.93 6.76
CA PHE A 10 -2.47 0.41 8.00
C PHE A 10 -2.09 1.57 8.91
N PHE A 11 -2.49 1.50 10.17
CA PHE A 11 -2.17 2.49 11.18
C PHE A 11 -1.26 1.85 12.22
N VAL A 12 -0.12 2.50 12.47
CA VAL A 12 0.87 2.05 13.45
C VAL A 12 1.10 3.19 14.43
N ARG A 13 0.90 2.91 15.72
CA ARG A 13 1.07 3.92 16.79
C ARG A 13 2.55 4.26 17.02
N SER A 14 3.42 3.26 16.95
CA SER A 14 4.86 3.41 17.13
C SER A 14 5.60 2.43 16.21
N LEU A 15 6.59 2.93 15.49
CA LEU A 15 7.44 2.14 14.60
C LEU A 15 8.87 2.17 15.16
N ALA A 16 9.35 1.03 15.66
CA ALA A 16 10.72 0.93 16.15
C ALA A 16 11.71 1.18 15.00
N ARG A 17 12.93 1.65 15.31
CA ARG A 17 13.97 1.79 14.29
C ARG A 17 14.29 0.42 13.68
N GLY A 18 14.31 0.33 12.35
CA GLY A 18 14.64 -0.91 11.64
C GLY A 18 13.84 -1.07 10.35
N LYS A 19 13.94 -2.25 9.75
CA LYS A 19 13.11 -2.65 8.60
C LYS A 19 11.87 -3.38 9.11
N HIS A 20 10.71 -3.01 8.57
CA HIS A 20 9.45 -3.65 8.88
C HIS A 20 8.83 -4.16 7.59
N SER A 21 8.21 -5.34 7.65
CA SER A 21 7.54 -5.96 6.51
C SER A 21 6.06 -6.09 6.81
N LEU A 22 5.25 -5.75 5.82
CA LEU A 22 3.80 -5.85 5.87
C LEU A 22 3.35 -6.73 4.72
N SER A 23 2.47 -7.68 5.00
CA SER A 23 1.94 -8.60 3.99
C SER A 23 0.43 -8.69 4.14
N TYR A 24 -0.27 -8.64 3.01
CA TYR A 24 -1.72 -8.81 2.93
C TYR A 24 -2.06 -9.66 1.71
N ARG A 25 -3.26 -10.25 1.72
CA ARG A 25 -3.77 -11.05 0.61
C ARG A 25 -4.73 -10.20 -0.20
N MET A 26 -4.58 -10.24 -1.53
CA MET A 26 -5.55 -9.70 -2.48
C MET A 26 -5.93 -10.77 -3.50
N ARG A 27 -7.12 -10.66 -4.08
CA ARG A 27 -7.58 -11.50 -5.18
C ARG A 27 -7.75 -10.63 -6.42
N ALA A 28 -7.24 -11.09 -7.55
CA ALA A 28 -7.56 -10.51 -8.84
C ALA A 28 -8.92 -11.03 -9.30
N GLU A 29 -9.84 -10.14 -9.68
CA GLU A 29 -11.21 -10.49 -10.06
C GLU A 29 -11.50 -10.20 -11.54
N THR A 30 -11.12 -9.03 -12.04
CA THR A 30 -11.40 -8.61 -13.42
C THR A 30 -10.13 -8.71 -14.28
N PRO A 31 -10.15 -9.45 -15.41
CA PRO A 31 -9.04 -9.46 -16.37
C PRO A 31 -8.77 -8.07 -16.95
N GLY A 32 -7.49 -7.75 -17.18
CA GLY A 32 -7.11 -6.45 -17.72
C GLY A 32 -5.72 -5.98 -17.31
N LYS A 33 -5.34 -4.78 -17.79
CA LYS A 33 -4.11 -4.09 -17.40
C LYS A 33 -4.44 -3.00 -16.39
N PHE A 34 -3.81 -3.07 -15.23
CA PHE A 34 -4.04 -2.15 -14.13
C PHE A 34 -2.74 -1.49 -13.70
N SER A 35 -2.89 -0.30 -13.13
CA SER A 35 -1.81 0.42 -12.50
C SER A 35 -2.10 0.45 -11.00
N ALA A 36 -1.20 -0.12 -10.21
CA ALA A 36 -1.24 -0.01 -8.77
C ALA A 36 -0.49 1.26 -8.37
N ASP A 37 -1.23 2.19 -7.78
CA ASP A 37 -0.66 3.43 -7.27
C ASP A 37 0.48 3.16 -6.27
N PRO A 38 1.48 4.05 -6.20
CA PRO A 38 2.50 4.05 -5.16
C PRO A 38 1.94 3.83 -3.76
N SER A 39 2.56 2.90 -3.03
CA SER A 39 2.33 2.76 -1.60
C SER A 39 2.87 4.00 -0.89
N ARG A 40 2.02 4.62 -0.06
CA ARG A 40 2.37 5.83 0.69
C ARG A 40 2.45 5.52 2.17
N ALA A 41 3.46 6.07 2.83
CA ALA A 41 3.56 6.12 4.28
C ALA A 41 3.81 7.57 4.70
N GLU A 42 3.07 8.03 5.70
CA GLU A 42 3.17 9.39 6.23
C GLU A 42 2.98 9.38 7.74
N ALA A 43 3.62 10.31 8.44
CA ALA A 43 3.28 10.60 9.82
C ALA A 43 2.14 11.62 9.86
N MET A 44 1.00 11.24 10.45
CA MET A 44 -0.21 12.07 10.53
C MET A 44 0.04 13.49 11.08
N TYR A 45 0.99 13.63 11.99
CA TYR A 45 1.30 14.88 12.67
C TYR A 45 2.66 15.47 12.29
N ALA A 46 3.38 14.84 11.37
CA ALA A 46 4.68 15.30 10.86
C ALA A 46 4.71 15.05 9.33
N PRO A 47 3.95 15.83 8.53
CA PRO A 47 3.76 15.58 7.10
C PRO A 47 5.05 15.68 6.27
N GLU A 48 6.10 16.29 6.82
CA GLU A 48 7.45 16.28 6.27
C GLU A 48 8.04 14.86 6.20
N LEU A 49 7.59 13.95 7.09
CA LEU A 49 7.98 12.55 7.10
C LEU A 49 7.03 11.75 6.21
N LYS A 50 7.45 11.59 4.95
CA LYS A 50 6.74 10.83 3.92
C LYS A 50 7.66 9.82 3.24
N ALA A 51 7.08 8.71 2.80
CA ALA A 51 7.71 7.74 1.92
C ALA A 51 6.70 7.32 0.85
N ASN A 52 7.15 7.22 -0.39
CA ASN A 52 6.37 6.74 -1.52
C ASN A 52 7.17 5.64 -2.21
N SER A 53 6.51 4.55 -2.58
CA SER A 53 7.11 3.54 -3.46
C SER A 53 6.98 3.96 -4.93
N ASP A 54 7.54 3.14 -5.81
CA ASP A 54 7.22 3.22 -7.23
C ASP A 54 5.82 2.68 -7.51
N GLU A 55 5.26 3.09 -8.65
CA GLU A 55 4.05 2.51 -9.24
C GLU A 55 4.34 1.10 -9.77
N ILE A 56 3.36 0.20 -9.71
CA ILE A 56 3.48 -1.15 -10.25
C ILE A 56 2.42 -1.37 -11.32
N LYS A 57 2.83 -1.80 -12.52
CA LYS A 57 1.89 -2.24 -13.57
C LYS A 57 1.60 -3.72 -13.42
N ILE A 58 0.32 -4.08 -13.36
CA ILE A 58 -0.13 -5.45 -13.16
C ILE A 58 -1.04 -5.84 -14.33
N GLN A 59 -0.79 -7.01 -14.92
CA GLN A 59 -1.67 -7.61 -15.91
C GLN A 59 -2.35 -8.82 -15.29
N ILE A 60 -3.68 -8.81 -15.27
CA ILE A 60 -4.50 -9.95 -14.84
C ILE A 60 -4.91 -10.73 -16.09
N THR A 61 -4.45 -11.97 -16.16
CA THR A 61 -4.85 -12.96 -17.16
C THR A 61 -5.89 -13.92 -16.56
N ASP A 62 -6.76 -14.47 -17.41
CA ASP A 62 -7.63 -15.60 -17.07
C ASP A 62 -6.81 -16.86 -16.77
#